data_AF-W6KRB5-F1
#
_entry.id   AF-W6KRB5-F1
#
_cell.length_a   1.000
_cell.length_b   1.000
_cell.length_c   1.000
_cell.angle_alpha   90.00
_cell.angle_beta   90.00
_cell.angle_gamma   90.00
#
_symmetry.space_group_name_H-M   'P 1'
#
loop_
_entity.id
_entity.type
_entity.pdbx_description
1 polymer ?
#
loop_
_entity_poly.entity_id
_entity_poly.type
_entity_poly.pdbx_seq_one_letter_code
_entity_poly.pdbx_strand_id
1 'polypeptide(L)'
;MRCCLLLHKVSKVPVRDVVPLSSLLYHPRYSMYHKKSLSVHFDVVNDKNRFLSLQLILEKLSGCVGRRQYKMNSNLSNYFEKLKELGIDWHELKLLSREELLELFRHIKVNHAERAVLLTILEVKLCGVLCRSSTRYSTNICMNHGHAEHGWRCGKNGHTCDVYFEGKQRANTAALQIANRSFLREAKRDGIYVDVRSSPNFSIVGRLQEDLNPRIWQTPESPNFMVSIIGYEFRVHPCDPRVSPQIEEAAGEWELHAAVVKQILWEMLETNAVERAPQPLDLRPGEVGEPDSPQSFSSSFTTEWGNSCEGSDAAEEKVIVEQRMMMADGEERPWFHPPLQQKYADGVPMILPFAPSVVIKSSFRQIQRHSFSEDISKQLMQPVLDISCLVHPEACFWWSQEIEERCVRQILDYAKRVPFALPFYLYFRVDSSKQMRIHPEIQERKDAMLKEKSKWFDLRHFREVYSRQ
;
A
#
# COMPACT_ATOMS: atom_id res chain seq x y z
N MET A 1 74.82 -21.26 -33.50
CA MET A 1 73.63 -20.39 -33.31
C MET A 1 72.51 -21.25 -32.76
N ARG A 2 71.86 -20.88 -31.65
CA ARG A 2 70.75 -21.63 -31.05
C ARG A 2 69.44 -21.24 -31.74
N CYS A 3 68.77 -22.18 -32.41
CA CYS A 3 67.41 -22.03 -32.90
C CYS A 3 66.43 -22.10 -31.72
N CYS A 4 65.90 -20.96 -31.29
CA CYS A 4 64.76 -20.91 -30.38
C CYS A 4 63.48 -21.17 -31.18
N LEU A 5 62.89 -22.37 -31.02
CA LEU A 5 61.54 -22.68 -31.48
C LEU A 5 60.54 -21.96 -30.55
N LEU A 6 59.87 -20.92 -31.05
CA LEU A 6 58.76 -20.26 -30.37
C LEU A 6 57.52 -21.18 -30.37
N LEU A 7 57.38 -21.99 -29.32
CA LEU A 7 56.15 -22.75 -29.05
C LEU A 7 55.01 -21.77 -28.72
N HIS A 8 54.02 -21.68 -29.61
CA HIS A 8 52.82 -20.87 -29.39
C HIS A 8 51.86 -21.60 -28.44
N LYS A 9 51.50 -20.94 -27.33
CA LYS A 9 50.54 -21.47 -26.36
C LYS A 9 49.12 -21.43 -26.95
N VAL A 10 48.49 -22.60 -27.11
CA VAL A 10 47.07 -22.70 -27.51
C VAL A 10 46.18 -22.62 -26.28
N SER A 11 45.43 -21.53 -26.14
CA SER A 11 44.45 -21.36 -25.06
C SER A 11 43.11 -21.99 -25.42
N LYS A 12 42.49 -22.71 -24.48
CA LYS A 12 41.14 -23.26 -24.65
C LYS A 12 40.09 -22.15 -24.58
N VAL A 13 39.03 -22.27 -25.39
CA VAL A 13 37.86 -21.37 -25.30
C VAL A 13 37.08 -21.72 -24.03
N PRO A 14 36.81 -20.75 -23.14
CA PRO A 14 36.05 -21.00 -21.94
C PRO A 14 34.60 -21.35 -22.30
N VAL A 15 34.19 -22.56 -21.97
CA VAL A 15 32.81 -23.05 -22.07
C VAL A 15 32.29 -23.37 -20.67
N ARG A 16 30.97 -23.28 -20.48
CA ARG A 16 30.30 -23.66 -19.24
C ARG A 16 29.70 -25.05 -19.41
N ASP A 17 29.78 -25.87 -18.38
CA ASP A 17 29.20 -27.22 -18.39
C ASP A 17 27.67 -27.19 -18.42
N VAL A 18 27.05 -26.16 -17.83
CA VAL A 18 25.60 -25.94 -17.84
C VAL A 18 25.31 -24.54 -18.38
N VAL A 19 24.54 -24.47 -19.47
CA VAL A 19 24.14 -23.21 -20.12
C VAL A 19 22.61 -23.11 -20.13
N PRO A 20 22.02 -22.03 -19.58
CA PRO A 20 20.58 -21.84 -19.64
C PRO A 20 20.12 -21.60 -21.09
N LEU A 21 18.95 -22.13 -21.45
CA LEU A 21 18.38 -21.99 -22.80
C LEU A 21 18.26 -20.52 -23.27
N SER A 22 18.06 -19.58 -22.34
CA SER A 22 18.02 -18.14 -22.64
C SER A 22 19.34 -17.60 -23.17
N SER A 23 20.49 -18.20 -22.82
CA SER A 23 21.81 -17.85 -23.35
C SER A 23 22.07 -18.42 -24.75
N LEU A 24 21.21 -19.33 -25.24
CA LEU A 24 21.28 -19.88 -26.59
C LEU A 24 20.45 -19.06 -27.60
N LEU A 25 19.86 -17.94 -27.17
CA LEU A 25 19.13 -17.04 -28.05
C LEU A 25 20.10 -16.37 -29.04
N TYR A 26 19.74 -16.42 -30.32
CA TYR A 26 20.50 -15.79 -31.38
C TYR A 26 20.47 -14.26 -31.26
N HIS A 27 21.64 -13.63 -31.22
CA HIS A 27 21.81 -12.19 -31.44
C HIS A 27 22.72 -11.98 -32.66
N PRO A 28 22.39 -11.12 -33.63
CA PRO A 28 23.21 -10.92 -34.84
C PRO A 28 24.67 -10.56 -34.58
N ARG A 29 24.94 -9.90 -33.44
CA ARG A 29 26.29 -9.51 -32.98
C ARG A 29 26.86 -10.39 -31.85
N TYR A 30 26.16 -11.46 -31.45
CA TYR A 30 26.50 -12.28 -30.28
C TYR A 30 26.79 -11.46 -29.01
N SER A 31 26.05 -10.36 -28.84
CA SER A 31 26.15 -9.40 -27.74
C SER A 31 24.82 -9.30 -26.99
N MET A 32 24.79 -8.61 -25.86
CA MET A 32 23.54 -8.33 -25.16
C MET A 32 22.63 -7.40 -25.98
N TYR A 33 21.31 -7.67 -25.95
CA TYR A 33 20.33 -6.78 -26.57
C TYR A 33 20.28 -5.43 -25.84
N HIS A 34 20.35 -4.33 -26.59
CA HIS A 34 20.09 -3.01 -26.04
C HIS A 34 18.60 -2.86 -25.73
N LYS A 35 18.24 -2.73 -24.45
CA LYS A 35 16.86 -2.47 -24.01
C LYS A 35 16.61 -0.97 -23.94
N LYS A 36 15.77 -0.44 -24.84
CA LYS A 36 15.34 0.97 -24.78
C LYS A 36 14.30 1.16 -23.68
N SER A 37 14.30 2.33 -23.06
CA SER A 37 13.22 2.72 -22.14
C SER A 37 11.90 2.84 -22.92
N LEU A 38 10.80 2.50 -22.25
CA LEU A 38 9.45 2.68 -22.80
C LEU A 38 9.17 4.19 -22.98
N SER A 39 8.22 4.51 -23.87
CA SER A 39 7.83 5.90 -24.13
C SER A 39 7.33 6.63 -22.87
N VAL A 40 7.32 7.96 -22.94
CA VAL A 40 6.84 8.86 -21.86
C VAL A 40 5.36 8.62 -21.55
N HIS A 41 4.60 8.11 -22.51
CA HIS A 41 3.19 7.74 -22.32
C HIS A 41 2.96 6.70 -21.21
N PHE A 42 4.00 5.95 -20.83
CA PHE A 42 3.95 4.94 -19.79
C PHE A 42 4.56 5.41 -18.45
N ASP A 43 4.92 6.69 -18.30
CA ASP A 43 5.49 7.21 -17.05
C ASP A 43 4.47 7.19 -15.91
N VAL A 44 3.19 7.42 -16.23
CA VAL A 44 2.07 7.38 -15.29
C VAL A 44 1.02 6.40 -15.81
N VAL A 45 0.50 5.55 -14.91
CA VAL A 45 -0.60 4.63 -15.22
C VAL A 45 -1.93 5.40 -15.19
N ASN A 46 -2.73 5.26 -16.24
CA ASN A 46 -4.03 5.92 -16.40
C ASN A 46 -5.02 5.01 -17.17
N ASP A 47 -6.28 5.42 -17.28
CA ASP A 47 -7.33 4.67 -18.00
C ASP A 47 -7.02 4.45 -19.49
N LYS A 48 -6.12 5.22 -20.08
CA LYS A 48 -5.73 5.03 -21.49
C LYS A 48 -4.73 3.89 -21.66
N ASN A 49 -3.87 3.64 -20.69
CA ASN A 49 -2.77 2.69 -20.82
C ASN A 49 -2.89 1.42 -19.93
N ARG A 50 -3.73 1.43 -18.88
CA ARG A 50 -3.84 0.28 -17.95
C ARG A 50 -4.34 -1.01 -18.60
N PHE A 51 -5.14 -0.91 -19.67
CA PHE A 51 -5.72 -2.06 -20.38
C PHE A 51 -4.80 -2.66 -21.46
N LEU A 52 -3.64 -2.06 -21.72
CA LEU A 52 -2.76 -2.49 -22.83
C LEU A 52 -2.26 -3.93 -22.65
N SER A 53 -1.97 -4.34 -21.42
CA SER A 53 -1.55 -5.71 -21.13
C SER A 53 -2.66 -6.71 -21.46
N LEU A 54 -3.90 -6.42 -21.07
CA LEU A 54 -5.08 -7.23 -21.40
C LEU A 54 -5.25 -7.35 -22.92
N GLN A 55 -5.19 -6.23 -23.63
CA GLN A 55 -5.32 -6.20 -25.09
C GLN A 55 -4.30 -7.13 -25.76
N LEU A 56 -3.02 -6.94 -25.45
CA LEU A 56 -1.93 -7.71 -26.08
C LEU A 56 -1.99 -9.20 -25.72
N ILE A 57 -2.47 -9.57 -24.52
CA ILE A 57 -2.66 -10.98 -24.14
C ILE A 57 -3.78 -11.61 -24.96
N LEU A 58 -4.93 -10.95 -25.06
CA LEU A 58 -6.07 -11.45 -25.84
C LEU A 58 -5.72 -11.56 -27.33
N GLU A 59 -4.97 -10.61 -27.87
CA GLU A 59 -4.46 -10.65 -29.25
C GLU A 59 -3.51 -11.85 -29.46
N LYS A 60 -2.57 -12.10 -28.55
CA LYS A 60 -1.65 -13.25 -28.64
C LYS A 60 -2.38 -14.59 -28.55
N LEU A 61 -3.42 -14.68 -27.71
CA LEU A 61 -4.25 -15.87 -27.59
C LEU A 61 -5.15 -16.12 -28.82
N SER A 62 -5.46 -15.07 -29.58
CA SER A 62 -6.28 -15.14 -30.80
C SER A 62 -5.42 -15.30 -32.07
N GLY A 63 -4.11 -15.22 -31.93
CA GLY A 63 -3.13 -15.22 -33.01
C GLY A 63 -2.78 -16.61 -33.55
N CYS A 64 -1.60 -16.69 -34.18
CA CYS A 64 -1.01 -17.94 -34.61
C CYS A 64 0.01 -18.43 -33.57
N VAL A 65 0.01 -19.73 -33.27
CA VAL A 65 0.83 -20.32 -32.21
C VAL A 65 1.87 -21.29 -32.79
N GLY A 66 3.09 -21.17 -32.27
CA GLY A 66 4.21 -22.07 -32.58
C GLY A 66 4.84 -21.84 -33.95
N ARG A 67 5.87 -22.63 -34.26
CA ARG A 67 6.64 -22.51 -35.52
C ARG A 67 5.81 -22.82 -36.76
N ARG A 68 4.82 -23.70 -36.62
CA ARG A 68 3.87 -24.06 -37.69
C ARG A 68 2.75 -23.04 -37.87
N GLN A 69 2.72 -21.97 -37.06
CA GLN A 69 1.73 -20.89 -37.15
C GLN A 69 0.28 -21.40 -37.09
N TYR A 70 -0.02 -22.28 -36.13
CA TYR A 70 -1.38 -22.79 -35.95
C TYR A 70 -2.33 -21.66 -35.56
N LYS A 71 -3.31 -21.37 -36.42
CA LYS A 71 -4.30 -20.33 -36.16
C LYS A 71 -5.26 -20.78 -35.06
N MET A 72 -5.41 -19.95 -34.03
CA MET A 72 -6.43 -20.16 -33.00
C MET A 72 -7.81 -19.88 -33.58
N ASN A 73 -8.73 -20.83 -33.44
CA ASN A 73 -10.11 -20.71 -33.95
C ASN A 73 -10.93 -19.73 -33.11
N SER A 74 -10.61 -19.60 -31.82
CA SER A 74 -11.26 -18.69 -30.88
C SER A 74 -10.64 -17.30 -30.98
N ASN A 75 -11.47 -16.27 -31.24
CA ASN A 75 -11.03 -14.87 -31.24
C ASN A 75 -11.42 -14.18 -29.93
N LEU A 76 -10.49 -14.18 -28.98
CA LEU A 76 -10.67 -13.58 -27.66
C LEU A 76 -10.54 -12.05 -27.67
N SER A 77 -9.96 -11.44 -28.71
CA SER A 77 -9.86 -9.98 -28.83
C SER A 77 -11.22 -9.30 -28.85
N ASN A 78 -12.28 -10.01 -29.25
CA ASN A 78 -13.67 -9.52 -29.23
C ASN A 78 -14.18 -9.18 -27.82
N TYR A 79 -13.55 -9.71 -26.77
CA TYR A 79 -13.93 -9.44 -25.39
C TYR A 79 -13.24 -8.21 -24.79
N PHE A 80 -12.27 -7.62 -25.49
CA PHE A 80 -11.48 -6.51 -24.98
C PHE A 80 -12.34 -5.29 -24.62
N GLU A 81 -13.17 -4.80 -25.55
CA GLU A 81 -13.98 -3.61 -25.28
C GLU A 81 -14.99 -3.86 -24.15
N LYS A 82 -15.61 -5.04 -24.08
CA LYS A 82 -16.52 -5.38 -22.97
C LYS A 82 -15.82 -5.39 -21.61
N LEU A 83 -14.62 -5.97 -21.52
CA LEU A 83 -13.85 -5.99 -20.27
C LEU A 83 -13.39 -4.57 -19.87
N LYS A 84 -13.01 -3.76 -20.86
CA LYS A 84 -12.64 -2.36 -20.67
C LYS A 84 -13.83 -1.49 -20.25
N GLU A 85 -15.02 -1.71 -20.80
CA GLU A 85 -16.27 -1.05 -20.38
C GLU A 85 -16.63 -1.38 -18.94
N LEU A 86 -16.42 -2.63 -18.51
CA LEU A 86 -16.53 -3.04 -17.11
C LEU A 86 -15.40 -2.48 -16.23
N GLY A 87 -14.42 -1.82 -16.84
CA GLY A 87 -13.28 -1.24 -16.15
C GLY A 87 -12.31 -2.27 -15.56
N ILE A 88 -12.34 -3.52 -16.03
CA ILE A 88 -11.52 -4.65 -15.57
C ILE A 88 -10.26 -4.74 -16.43
N ASP A 89 -9.09 -4.56 -15.82
CA ASP A 89 -7.81 -4.81 -16.48
C ASP A 89 -7.29 -6.25 -16.27
N TRP A 90 -6.15 -6.58 -16.89
CA TRP A 90 -5.54 -7.92 -16.74
C TRP A 90 -5.16 -8.24 -15.29
N HIS A 91 -4.73 -7.24 -14.53
CA HIS A 91 -4.24 -7.41 -13.18
C HIS A 91 -5.39 -7.58 -12.18
N GLU A 92 -6.51 -6.88 -12.39
CA GLU A 92 -7.77 -7.08 -11.69
C GLU A 92 -8.41 -8.43 -12.03
N LEU A 93 -8.39 -8.85 -13.30
CA LEU A 93 -8.93 -10.15 -13.74
C LEU A 93 -8.28 -11.33 -13.00
N LYS A 94 -7.00 -11.21 -12.61
CA LYS A 94 -6.28 -12.21 -11.81
C LYS A 94 -6.70 -12.24 -10.34
N LEU A 95 -7.25 -11.16 -9.81
CA LEU A 95 -7.66 -11.05 -8.41
C LEU A 95 -9.07 -11.58 -8.18
N LEU A 96 -9.89 -11.67 -9.23
CA LEU A 96 -11.25 -12.20 -9.12
C LEU A 96 -11.25 -13.62 -8.57
N SER A 97 -12.16 -13.85 -7.63
CA SER A 97 -12.51 -15.16 -7.09
C SER A 97 -13.15 -16.05 -8.17
N ARG A 98 -13.29 -17.34 -7.85
CA ARG A 98 -13.88 -18.30 -8.78
C ARG A 98 -15.32 -17.95 -9.11
N GLU A 99 -16.09 -17.51 -8.11
CA GLU A 99 -17.49 -17.14 -8.22
C GLU A 99 -17.66 -15.91 -9.11
N GLU A 100 -16.83 -14.88 -8.91
CA GLU A 100 -16.83 -13.67 -9.71
C GLU A 100 -16.41 -13.94 -11.16
N LEU A 101 -15.42 -14.80 -11.39
CA LEU A 101 -15.03 -15.19 -12.74
C LEU A 101 -16.15 -15.95 -13.48
N LEU A 102 -16.88 -16.82 -12.78
CA LEU A 102 -18.04 -17.51 -13.35
C LEU A 102 -19.12 -16.53 -13.79
N GLU A 103 -19.40 -15.53 -12.97
CA GLU A 103 -20.40 -14.53 -13.25
C GLU A 103 -19.97 -13.56 -14.36
N LEU A 104 -18.72 -13.11 -14.33
CA LEU A 104 -18.11 -12.34 -15.40
C LEU A 104 -18.26 -13.07 -16.73
N PHE A 105 -17.85 -14.34 -16.81
CA PHE A 105 -17.97 -15.14 -18.05
C PHE A 105 -19.41 -15.30 -18.53
N ARG A 106 -20.40 -15.36 -17.62
CA ARG A 106 -21.83 -15.34 -17.99
C ARG A 106 -22.23 -13.98 -18.56
N HIS A 107 -21.79 -12.89 -17.93
CA HIS A 107 -22.12 -11.52 -18.34
C HIS A 107 -21.56 -11.18 -19.73
N ILE A 108 -20.27 -11.46 -19.96
CA ILE A 108 -19.62 -11.24 -21.26
C ILE A 108 -19.93 -12.33 -22.30
N LYS A 109 -20.64 -13.40 -21.89
CA LYS A 109 -21.11 -14.53 -22.71
C LYS A 109 -19.99 -15.29 -23.41
N VAL A 110 -18.94 -15.66 -22.67
CA VAL A 110 -17.81 -16.43 -23.21
C VAL A 110 -18.21 -17.89 -23.42
N ASN A 111 -17.89 -18.46 -24.59
CA ASN A 111 -18.20 -19.87 -24.86
C ASN A 111 -17.24 -20.83 -24.13
N HIS A 112 -17.58 -22.12 -24.09
CA HIS A 112 -16.79 -23.10 -23.34
C HIS A 112 -15.34 -23.25 -23.84
N ALA A 113 -15.11 -23.16 -25.16
CA ALA A 113 -13.78 -23.30 -25.75
C ALA A 113 -12.88 -22.08 -25.43
N GLU A 114 -13.42 -20.88 -25.59
CA GLU A 114 -12.76 -19.62 -25.26
C GLU A 114 -12.46 -19.51 -23.77
N ARG A 115 -13.41 -19.95 -22.95
CA ARG A 115 -13.23 -20.02 -21.50
C ARG A 115 -12.08 -20.95 -21.13
N ALA A 116 -11.97 -22.12 -21.78
CA ALA A 116 -10.86 -23.03 -21.52
C ALA A 116 -9.51 -22.36 -21.83
N VAL A 117 -9.41 -21.66 -22.96
CA VAL A 117 -8.18 -20.92 -23.33
C VAL A 117 -7.86 -19.83 -22.30
N LEU A 118 -8.83 -19.00 -21.91
CA LEU A 118 -8.62 -17.95 -20.91
C LEU A 118 -8.20 -18.50 -19.54
N LEU A 119 -8.83 -19.60 -19.11
CA LEU A 119 -8.51 -20.23 -17.84
C LEU A 119 -7.07 -20.73 -17.77
N THR A 120 -6.48 -21.23 -18.87
CA THR A 120 -5.07 -21.67 -18.85
C THR A 120 -4.10 -20.54 -18.47
N ILE A 121 -4.34 -19.31 -18.93
CA ILE A 121 -3.48 -18.16 -18.58
C ILE A 121 -3.83 -17.59 -17.21
N LEU A 122 -5.11 -17.59 -16.84
CA LEU A 122 -5.57 -17.13 -15.52
C LEU A 122 -5.13 -18.04 -14.38
N GLU A 123 -5.02 -19.34 -14.61
CA GLU A 123 -4.51 -20.32 -13.65
C GLU A 123 -3.01 -20.12 -13.38
N VAL A 124 -2.25 -19.85 -14.44
CA VAL A 124 -0.82 -19.49 -14.39
C VAL A 124 -0.58 -18.11 -13.76
N LYS A 125 -1.63 -17.28 -13.67
CA LYS A 125 -1.60 -15.89 -13.15
C LYS A 125 -0.48 -15.07 -13.80
N LEU A 126 -0.42 -15.10 -15.13
CA LEU A 126 0.61 -14.44 -15.94
C LEU A 126 0.93 -13.02 -15.46
N CYS A 127 2.21 -12.68 -15.31
CA CYS A 127 2.66 -11.41 -14.75
C CYS A 127 2.00 -10.18 -15.41
N GLY A 128 1.98 -10.12 -16.74
CA GLY A 128 1.24 -9.10 -17.48
C GLY A 128 1.93 -7.73 -17.59
N VAL A 129 3.16 -7.58 -17.11
CA VAL A 129 3.93 -6.33 -17.21
C VAL A 129 4.48 -6.14 -18.63
N LEU A 130 4.37 -4.93 -19.17
CA LEU A 130 4.98 -4.57 -20.46
C LEU A 130 6.50 -4.42 -20.30
N CYS A 131 7.25 -5.27 -20.98
CA CYS A 131 8.71 -5.31 -20.92
C CYS A 131 9.37 -4.29 -21.86
N ARG A 132 10.58 -3.85 -21.51
CA ARG A 132 11.46 -3.10 -22.39
C ARG A 132 11.91 -3.97 -23.58
N SER A 133 12.03 -3.35 -24.74
CA SER A 133 12.45 -4.01 -26.00
C SER A 133 13.57 -3.25 -26.70
N SER A 134 14.06 -3.77 -27.82
CA SER A 134 14.97 -3.06 -28.71
C SER A 134 14.32 -1.83 -29.37
N THR A 135 12.99 -1.84 -29.48
CA THR A 135 12.15 -0.75 -29.99
C THR A 135 11.54 0.07 -28.85
N ARG A 136 11.17 1.33 -29.13
CA ARG A 136 10.51 2.23 -28.17
C ARG A 136 9.04 1.86 -27.93
N TYR A 137 8.37 1.35 -28.97
CA TYR A 137 7.05 0.74 -28.87
C TYR A 137 7.23 -0.75 -28.61
N SER A 138 6.87 -1.21 -27.43
CA SER A 138 6.97 -2.61 -27.02
C SER A 138 5.61 -3.27 -27.06
N THR A 139 5.56 -4.50 -27.56
CA THR A 139 4.41 -5.41 -27.46
C THR A 139 4.78 -6.69 -26.66
N ASN A 140 5.92 -6.63 -25.96
CA ASN A 140 6.44 -7.73 -25.17
C ASN A 140 5.87 -7.68 -23.78
N ILE A 141 5.16 -8.73 -23.38
CA ILE A 141 4.63 -8.91 -22.03
C ILE A 141 5.47 -9.94 -21.29
N CYS A 142 5.66 -9.74 -20.00
CA CYS A 142 6.28 -10.72 -19.14
C CYS A 142 5.37 -11.96 -19.00
N MET A 143 5.84 -13.10 -19.54
CA MET A 143 5.11 -14.37 -19.52
C MET A 143 5.40 -15.24 -18.29
N ASN A 144 6.15 -14.72 -17.31
CA ASN A 144 6.42 -15.46 -16.07
C ASN A 144 5.13 -15.64 -15.25
N HIS A 145 5.09 -16.73 -14.48
CA HIS A 145 4.05 -16.97 -13.47
C HIS A 145 4.05 -15.84 -12.44
N GLY A 146 2.84 -15.41 -12.05
CA GLY A 146 2.65 -14.44 -10.98
C GLY A 146 2.60 -15.12 -9.62
N HIS A 147 3.13 -14.46 -8.61
CA HIS A 147 3.06 -14.89 -7.21
C HIS A 147 2.20 -13.93 -6.40
N ALA A 148 1.41 -14.47 -5.47
CA ALA A 148 0.55 -13.67 -4.60
C ALA A 148 1.35 -12.63 -3.80
N GLU A 149 2.55 -12.99 -3.34
CA GLU A 149 3.52 -12.13 -2.64
C GLU A 149 3.96 -10.88 -3.42
N HIS A 150 3.66 -10.81 -4.71
CA HIS A 150 3.98 -9.66 -5.57
C HIS A 150 2.74 -9.13 -6.30
N GLY A 151 1.53 -9.32 -5.76
CA GLY A 151 0.29 -8.87 -6.42
C GLY A 151 0.06 -9.56 -7.76
N TRP A 152 0.37 -10.86 -7.82
CA TRP A 152 0.34 -11.68 -9.04
C TRP A 152 1.26 -11.15 -10.15
N ARG A 153 2.34 -10.45 -9.78
CA ARG A 153 3.51 -10.22 -10.63
C ARG A 153 4.57 -11.27 -10.35
N CYS A 154 5.58 -11.37 -11.22
CA CYS A 154 6.57 -12.43 -11.11
C CYS A 154 7.74 -12.14 -10.14
N GLY A 155 7.85 -10.95 -9.57
CA GLY A 155 8.98 -10.53 -8.71
C GLY A 155 10.28 -10.22 -9.47
N LYS A 156 10.53 -10.92 -10.58
CA LYS A 156 11.72 -10.75 -11.43
C LYS A 156 11.75 -9.39 -12.14
N ASN A 157 12.96 -8.85 -12.36
CA ASN A 157 13.20 -7.58 -13.07
C ASN A 157 12.42 -6.37 -12.50
N GLY A 158 12.19 -6.35 -11.18
CA GLY A 158 11.43 -5.28 -10.52
C GLY A 158 9.92 -5.35 -10.73
N HIS A 159 9.38 -6.44 -11.30
CA HIS A 159 7.95 -6.66 -11.49
C HIS A 159 7.28 -6.99 -10.15
N THR A 160 7.00 -5.95 -9.37
CA THR A 160 6.45 -6.04 -8.02
C THR A 160 5.13 -5.29 -7.94
N CYS A 161 4.12 -5.90 -7.33
CA CYS A 161 2.83 -5.27 -6.98
C CYS A 161 2.22 -4.46 -8.12
N ASP A 162 2.09 -3.15 -7.94
CA ASP A 162 1.39 -2.21 -8.83
C ASP A 162 2.22 -1.78 -10.05
N VAL A 163 3.28 -2.49 -10.40
CA VAL A 163 4.04 -2.24 -11.64
C VAL A 163 3.22 -2.73 -12.85
N TYR A 164 2.95 -1.83 -13.80
CA TYR A 164 2.31 -2.14 -15.10
C TYR A 164 3.33 -2.15 -16.25
N PHE A 165 4.36 -1.31 -16.16
CA PHE A 165 5.35 -1.10 -17.23
C PHE A 165 6.78 -1.18 -16.67
N GLU A 166 7.67 -1.93 -17.33
CA GLU A 166 9.02 -2.22 -16.82
C GLU A 166 9.88 -0.95 -16.69
N GLY A 167 10.25 -0.64 -15.45
CA GLY A 167 11.07 0.52 -15.07
C GLY A 167 10.38 1.85 -15.33
N LYS A 168 9.07 1.91 -15.05
CA LYS A 168 8.23 3.10 -14.92
C LYS A 168 7.64 3.15 -13.50
N GLN A 169 6.88 4.21 -13.19
CA GLN A 169 6.27 4.35 -11.87
C GLN A 169 5.19 3.28 -11.63
N ARG A 170 4.97 2.96 -10.35
CA ARG A 170 3.89 2.08 -9.90
C ARG A 170 2.53 2.77 -10.13
N ALA A 171 1.49 1.98 -10.35
CA ALA A 171 0.13 2.50 -10.44
C ALA A 171 -0.29 3.09 -9.09
N ASN A 172 -0.89 4.27 -9.13
CA ASN A 172 -1.56 4.84 -7.96
C ASN A 172 -2.96 4.24 -7.86
N THR A 173 -3.10 3.22 -7.01
CA THR A 173 -4.36 2.47 -6.86
C THR A 173 -5.52 3.33 -6.38
N ALA A 174 -5.26 4.38 -5.59
CA ALA A 174 -6.27 5.34 -5.13
C ALA A 174 -6.76 6.26 -6.26
N ALA A 175 -5.84 6.74 -7.11
CA ALA A 175 -6.19 7.60 -8.25
C ALA A 175 -6.99 6.86 -9.33
N LEU A 176 -6.72 5.56 -9.50
CA LEU A 176 -7.32 4.73 -10.54
C LEU A 176 -8.48 3.86 -10.03
N GLN A 177 -8.81 3.96 -8.74
CA GLN A 177 -9.79 3.10 -8.07
C GLN A 177 -9.56 1.60 -8.33
N ILE A 178 -8.29 1.18 -8.47
CA ILE A 178 -7.86 -0.20 -8.78
C ILE A 178 -8.03 -1.15 -7.57
N ALA A 179 -8.50 -0.64 -6.43
CA ALA A 179 -8.65 -1.43 -5.21
C ALA A 179 -9.77 -2.48 -5.33
N ASN A 180 -9.39 -3.73 -5.61
CA ASN A 180 -10.18 -4.96 -5.41
C ASN A 180 -11.62 -4.88 -5.91
N ARG A 181 -11.88 -4.30 -7.09
CA ARG A 181 -13.23 -4.28 -7.67
C ARG A 181 -13.76 -5.72 -7.79
N SER A 182 -14.61 -6.14 -6.86
CA SER A 182 -15.44 -7.31 -7.07
C SER A 182 -16.43 -6.97 -8.16
N PHE A 183 -16.56 -7.80 -9.18
CA PHE A 183 -17.61 -7.65 -10.19
C PHE A 183 -19.02 -7.56 -9.54
N LEU A 184 -19.16 -8.13 -8.34
CA LEU A 184 -20.35 -8.18 -7.50
C LEU A 184 -20.61 -6.96 -6.60
N ARG A 185 -19.81 -5.90 -6.68
CA ARG A 185 -19.75 -4.86 -5.63
C ARG A 185 -21.01 -4.03 -5.46
N GLU A 186 -21.75 -3.81 -6.52
CA GLU A 186 -23.04 -3.10 -6.48
C GLU A 186 -24.17 -4.12 -6.57
N ALA A 187 -24.52 -4.71 -5.42
CA ALA A 187 -25.69 -5.56 -5.31
C ALA A 187 -26.82 -4.77 -4.64
N LYS A 188 -27.98 -4.72 -5.29
CA LYS A 188 -29.21 -4.23 -4.65
C LYS A 188 -29.74 -5.32 -3.72
N ARG A 189 -29.57 -5.14 -2.41
CA ARG A 189 -30.13 -6.03 -1.36
C ARG A 189 -31.25 -5.27 -0.66
N ASP A 190 -32.44 -5.86 -0.62
CA ASP A 190 -33.63 -5.28 0.04
C ASP A 190 -33.94 -3.82 -0.37
N GLY A 191 -33.73 -3.51 -1.65
CA GLY A 191 -34.00 -2.16 -2.18
C GLY A 191 -32.84 -1.16 -2.05
N ILE A 192 -31.79 -1.50 -1.30
CA ILE A 192 -30.64 -0.63 -1.00
C ILE A 192 -29.42 -1.09 -1.81
N TYR A 193 -28.70 -0.14 -2.43
CA TYR A 193 -27.42 -0.41 -3.06
C TYR A 193 -26.34 -0.57 -1.99
N VAL A 194 -25.75 -1.77 -1.90
CA VAL A 194 -24.72 -2.08 -0.90
C VAL A 194 -23.38 -2.26 -1.61
N ASP A 195 -22.39 -1.45 -1.24
CA ASP A 195 -20.99 -1.55 -1.70
C ASP A 195 -20.22 -2.53 -0.80
N VAL A 196 -19.94 -3.74 -1.30
CA VAL A 196 -19.25 -4.79 -0.53
C VAL A 196 -17.74 -4.71 -0.77
N ARG A 197 -16.99 -4.20 0.21
CA ARG A 197 -15.52 -4.16 0.13
C ARG A 197 -14.93 -5.54 0.42
N SER A 198 -13.89 -5.90 -0.34
CA SER A 198 -13.06 -7.06 -0.01
C SER A 198 -12.34 -6.81 1.32
N SER A 199 -12.18 -7.84 2.14
CA SER A 199 -11.35 -7.75 3.35
C SER A 199 -9.96 -7.21 3.01
N PRO A 200 -9.36 -6.35 3.86
CA PRO A 200 -8.01 -5.87 3.65
C PRO A 200 -7.05 -7.05 3.58
N ASN A 201 -6.21 -7.08 2.56
CA ASN A 201 -5.16 -8.09 2.49
C ASN A 201 -3.93 -7.59 3.28
N PHE A 202 -3.76 -8.15 4.48
CA PHE A 202 -2.63 -7.87 5.38
C PHE A 202 -1.35 -8.64 5.04
N SER A 203 -1.34 -9.45 3.98
CA SER A 203 -0.09 -10.09 3.55
C SER A 203 0.95 -9.03 3.19
N ILE A 204 2.16 -9.21 3.72
CA ILE A 204 3.33 -8.39 3.41
C ILE A 204 3.75 -8.75 1.98
N VAL A 205 3.30 -7.95 1.01
CA VAL A 205 3.39 -8.23 -0.44
C VAL A 205 4.25 -7.15 -1.08
N GLY A 206 5.36 -7.57 -1.69
CA GLY A 206 6.28 -6.67 -2.38
C GLY A 206 7.56 -6.37 -1.61
N ARG A 207 8.15 -7.38 -0.94
CA ARG A 207 9.57 -7.30 -0.55
C ARG A 207 10.35 -6.78 -1.75
N LEU A 208 11.04 -5.65 -1.55
CA LEU A 208 12.06 -5.21 -2.49
C LEU A 208 13.14 -6.29 -2.47
N GLN A 209 13.14 -7.18 -3.47
CA GLN A 209 14.37 -7.86 -3.88
C GLN A 209 15.27 -6.78 -4.52
N GLU A 210 15.74 -5.84 -3.72
CA GLU A 210 16.99 -5.19 -4.07
C GLU A 210 18.07 -6.21 -3.71
N ASP A 211 18.87 -6.61 -4.69
CA ASP A 211 20.13 -7.34 -4.49
C ASP A 211 21.17 -6.47 -3.72
N LEU A 212 20.72 -5.54 -2.88
CA LEU A 212 21.54 -4.62 -2.11
C LEU A 212 21.42 -4.99 -0.64
N ASN A 213 22.55 -5.46 -0.14
CA ASN A 213 22.90 -5.91 1.20
C ASN A 213 22.39 -7.29 1.66
N PRO A 214 23.28 -8.30 1.73
CA PRO A 214 22.98 -9.62 2.29
C PRO A 214 22.71 -9.62 3.81
N ARG A 215 22.73 -8.46 4.50
CA ARG A 215 22.68 -8.40 5.98
C ARG A 215 21.33 -8.75 6.59
N ILE A 216 20.21 -8.39 5.98
CA ILE A 216 18.85 -8.71 6.48
C ILE A 216 18.62 -10.23 6.50
N TRP A 217 19.28 -10.95 5.60
CA TRP A 217 19.18 -12.41 5.49
C TRP A 217 20.22 -13.16 6.32
N GLN A 218 21.28 -12.48 6.78
CA GLN A 218 22.43 -13.12 7.42
C GLN A 218 22.51 -12.98 8.94
N THR A 219 21.75 -12.07 9.59
CA THR A 219 21.74 -12.01 11.07
C THR A 219 20.41 -11.51 11.65
N PRO A 220 19.37 -12.37 11.79
CA PRO A 220 18.25 -12.10 12.70
C PRO A 220 18.66 -12.14 14.19
N GLU A 221 19.89 -12.55 14.50
CA GLU A 221 20.38 -12.75 15.88
C GLU A 221 20.78 -11.44 16.60
N SER A 222 20.92 -10.32 15.89
CA SER A 222 21.22 -9.03 16.51
C SER A 222 20.64 -7.84 15.73
N PRO A 223 19.35 -7.50 15.92
CA PRO A 223 18.78 -6.29 15.33
C PRO A 223 19.48 -5.05 15.88
N ASN A 224 19.61 -3.98 15.09
CA ASN A 224 20.12 -2.68 15.57
C ASN A 224 19.04 -1.88 16.29
N PHE A 225 17.79 -2.05 15.87
CA PHE A 225 16.64 -1.34 16.42
C PHE A 225 15.59 -2.31 16.96
N MET A 226 14.97 -1.93 18.09
CA MET A 226 13.79 -2.58 18.63
C MET A 226 12.58 -1.67 18.45
N VAL A 227 11.58 -2.17 17.73
CA VAL A 227 10.30 -1.47 17.54
C VAL A 227 9.25 -2.04 18.50
N SER A 228 8.65 -1.19 19.31
CA SER A 228 7.57 -1.52 20.26
C SER A 228 6.28 -0.82 19.84
N ILE A 229 5.14 -1.53 19.95
CA ILE A 229 3.82 -0.95 19.73
C ILE A 229 3.35 -0.37 21.07
N ILE A 230 2.93 0.90 21.07
CA ILE A 230 2.25 1.50 22.23
C ILE A 230 0.75 1.18 22.13
N GLY A 231 0.13 1.47 20.97
CA GLY A 231 -1.25 1.11 20.70
C GLY A 231 -1.98 2.09 19.78
N TYR A 232 -3.26 1.82 19.55
CA TYR A 232 -4.17 2.72 18.85
C TYR A 232 -4.90 3.64 19.83
N GLU A 233 -5.00 4.92 19.45
CA GLU A 233 -5.94 5.88 20.01
C GLU A 233 -6.97 6.21 18.93
N PHE A 234 -8.21 5.77 19.14
CA PHE A 234 -9.34 6.14 18.28
C PHE A 234 -10.01 7.39 18.83
N ARG A 235 -10.14 8.41 17.99
CA ARG A 235 -10.85 9.65 18.34
C ARG A 235 -12.28 9.60 17.87
N VAL A 236 -13.01 8.60 18.34
CA VAL A 236 -14.41 8.32 18.01
C VAL A 236 -15.21 8.35 19.30
N HIS A 237 -16.40 8.97 19.27
CA HIS A 237 -17.25 9.04 20.45
C HIS A 237 -17.73 7.63 20.86
N PRO A 238 -17.74 7.25 22.15
CA PRO A 238 -18.10 5.89 22.60
C PRO A 238 -19.50 5.45 22.19
N CYS A 239 -20.44 6.38 22.12
CA CYS A 239 -21.82 6.10 21.70
C CYS A 239 -22.01 5.99 20.18
N ASP A 240 -20.93 6.14 19.38
CA ASP A 240 -21.01 6.01 17.93
C ASP A 240 -21.31 4.55 17.54
N PRO A 241 -22.31 4.29 16.68
CA PRO A 241 -22.74 2.94 16.34
C PRO A 241 -21.64 2.11 15.64
N ARG A 242 -20.59 2.75 15.10
CA ARG A 242 -19.46 2.05 14.47
C ARG A 242 -18.49 1.45 15.48
N VAL A 243 -18.49 1.91 16.73
CA VAL A 243 -17.52 1.50 17.75
C VAL A 243 -17.57 -0.01 18.03
N SER A 244 -18.77 -0.59 18.21
CA SER A 244 -18.93 -2.04 18.42
C SER A 244 -18.34 -2.86 17.26
N PRO A 245 -18.87 -2.72 16.02
CA PRO A 245 -18.46 -3.60 14.93
C PRO A 245 -17.06 -3.30 14.41
N GLN A 246 -16.58 -2.06 14.47
CA GLN A 246 -15.33 -1.64 13.79
C GLN A 246 -14.15 -1.44 14.72
N ILE A 247 -14.33 -1.35 16.05
CA ILE A 247 -13.22 -1.21 17.01
C ILE A 247 -13.17 -2.41 17.94
N GLU A 248 -14.25 -2.70 18.67
CA GLU A 248 -14.26 -3.73 19.72
C GLU A 248 -14.29 -5.15 19.12
N GLU A 249 -15.26 -5.45 18.25
CA GLU A 249 -15.41 -6.75 17.60
C GLU A 249 -14.26 -7.03 16.62
N ALA A 250 -13.71 -5.99 16.00
CA ALA A 250 -12.61 -6.07 15.05
C ALA A 250 -11.23 -5.78 15.67
N ALA A 251 -11.10 -5.82 17.00
CA ALA A 251 -9.84 -5.55 17.71
C ALA A 251 -8.67 -6.39 17.18
N GLY A 252 -8.92 -7.67 16.85
CA GLY A 252 -7.89 -8.56 16.29
C GLY A 252 -7.37 -8.13 14.91
N GLU A 253 -8.22 -7.50 14.09
CA GLU A 253 -7.81 -6.98 12.77
C GLU A 253 -6.92 -5.74 12.92
N TRP A 254 -7.23 -4.87 13.88
CA TRP A 254 -6.39 -3.74 14.23
C TRP A 254 -5.05 -4.17 14.81
N GLU A 255 -5.03 -5.12 15.72
CA GLU A 255 -3.80 -5.70 16.28
C GLU A 255 -2.91 -6.30 15.17
N LEU A 256 -3.51 -7.00 14.20
CA LEU A 256 -2.81 -7.53 13.03
C LEU A 256 -2.24 -6.40 12.15
N HIS A 257 -3.03 -5.36 11.89
CA HIS A 257 -2.59 -4.20 11.12
C HIS A 257 -1.39 -3.50 11.80
N ALA A 258 -1.44 -3.27 13.12
CA ALA A 258 -0.31 -2.72 13.87
C ALA A 258 0.94 -3.61 13.80
N ALA A 259 0.77 -4.94 13.88
CA ALA A 259 1.88 -5.88 13.76
C ALA A 259 2.54 -5.84 12.36
N VAL A 260 1.75 -5.74 11.29
CA VAL A 260 2.27 -5.61 9.92
C VAL A 260 3.02 -4.29 9.76
N VAL A 261 2.45 -3.18 10.21
CA VAL A 261 3.10 -1.86 10.14
C VAL A 261 4.39 -1.83 10.97
N LYS A 262 4.38 -2.43 12.17
CA LYS A 262 5.59 -2.62 13.00
C LYS A 262 6.69 -3.34 12.21
N GLN A 263 6.34 -4.43 11.52
CA GLN A 263 7.30 -5.22 10.75
C GLN A 263 7.91 -4.40 9.60
N ILE A 264 7.08 -3.67 8.84
CA ILE A 264 7.57 -2.82 7.75
C ILE A 264 8.44 -1.67 8.29
N LEU A 265 8.04 -1.04 9.39
CA LEU A 265 8.83 -0.01 10.05
C LEU A 265 10.20 -0.57 10.46
N TRP A 266 10.24 -1.74 11.09
CA TRP A 266 11.48 -2.42 11.46
C TRP A 266 12.36 -2.72 10.23
N GLU A 267 11.79 -3.24 9.14
CA GLU A 267 12.53 -3.50 7.90
C GLU A 267 13.13 -2.21 7.29
N MET A 268 12.37 -1.12 7.27
CA MET A 268 12.86 0.18 6.77
C MET A 268 13.97 0.75 7.64
N LEU A 269 13.90 0.54 8.96
CA LEU A 269 14.94 0.95 9.89
C LEU A 269 16.23 0.14 9.70
N GLU A 270 16.14 -1.19 9.69
CA GLU A 270 17.32 -2.06 9.55
C GLU A 270 18.02 -1.93 8.20
N THR A 271 17.28 -1.63 7.14
CA THR A 271 17.85 -1.51 5.79
C THR A 271 18.51 -0.16 5.57
N ASN A 272 17.90 0.91 6.08
CA ASN A 272 18.15 2.27 5.60
C ASN A 272 18.51 3.27 6.70
N ALA A 273 18.21 3.00 7.97
CA ALA A 273 18.43 3.96 9.05
C ALA A 273 19.85 3.92 9.61
N VAL A 274 20.29 5.07 10.08
CA VAL A 274 21.55 5.22 10.82
C VAL A 274 21.23 5.56 12.27
N GLU A 275 21.90 4.88 13.20
CA GLU A 275 21.68 5.03 14.64
C GLU A 275 22.13 6.42 15.16
N ARG A 276 21.35 6.99 16.09
CA ARG A 276 21.63 8.24 16.80
C ARG A 276 21.63 8.04 18.32
N ALA A 277 21.81 9.14 19.06
CA ALA A 277 21.67 9.18 20.51
C ALA A 277 20.29 8.64 20.96
N PRO A 278 20.18 8.09 22.19
CA PRO A 278 18.91 7.60 22.73
C PRO A 278 17.84 8.70 22.70
N GLN A 279 16.63 8.36 22.26
CA GLN A 279 15.48 9.23 22.52
C GLN A 279 15.14 9.14 24.03
N PRO A 280 14.90 10.26 24.73
CA PRO A 280 14.38 10.23 26.10
C PRO A 280 13.08 9.41 26.20
N LEU A 281 12.88 8.76 27.35
CA LEU A 281 11.67 7.97 27.60
C LEU A 281 10.49 8.86 28.01
N ASP A 282 10.77 9.83 28.88
CA ASP A 282 9.76 10.76 29.40
C ASP A 282 9.48 11.87 28.37
N LEU A 283 8.21 12.21 28.19
CA LEU A 283 7.75 13.29 27.33
C LEU A 283 8.02 14.64 28.00
N ARG A 284 8.72 15.56 27.32
CA ARG A 284 8.80 16.94 27.79
C ARG A 284 7.52 17.71 27.39
N PRO A 285 7.09 18.69 28.20
CA PRO A 285 6.01 19.61 27.85
C PRO A 285 6.16 20.18 26.44
N GLY A 286 5.17 19.97 25.57
CA GLY A 286 5.16 20.50 24.21
C GLY A 286 5.97 19.73 23.16
N GLU A 287 6.63 18.61 23.50
CA GLU A 287 7.31 17.74 22.50
C GLU A 287 6.33 17.05 21.56
N VAL A 288 5.14 16.72 22.08
CA VAL A 288 3.99 16.28 21.30
C VAL A 288 3.01 17.44 21.32
N GLY A 289 3.13 18.34 20.34
CA GLY A 289 2.28 19.53 20.22
C GLY A 289 0.79 19.21 20.29
N GLU A 290 -0.03 20.24 20.55
CA GLU A 290 -1.49 20.10 20.52
C GLU A 290 -1.93 19.56 19.15
N PRO A 291 -2.82 18.54 19.07
CA PRO A 291 -3.07 17.80 17.84
C PRO A 291 -3.89 18.61 16.82
N ASP A 292 -4.32 19.80 17.23
CA ASP A 292 -5.35 20.62 16.60
C ASP A 292 -4.83 22.01 16.18
N SER A 293 -3.54 22.30 16.39
CA SER A 293 -2.85 23.46 15.80
C SER A 293 -1.76 22.96 14.84
N PRO A 294 -1.84 23.27 13.53
CA PRO A 294 -0.81 22.88 12.57
C PRO A 294 0.38 23.83 12.71
N GLN A 295 1.12 23.74 13.82
CA GLN A 295 2.40 24.42 13.95
C GLN A 295 3.42 23.47 14.59
N SER A 296 4.55 23.34 13.91
CA SER A 296 5.80 22.71 14.36
C SER A 296 5.90 21.18 14.44
N PHE A 297 5.64 20.49 13.32
CA PHE A 297 6.47 19.34 12.94
C PHE A 297 7.04 19.59 11.54
N SER A 298 8.33 19.93 11.47
CA SER A 298 9.10 19.99 10.20
C SER A 298 9.40 18.56 9.75
N SER A 299 9.40 18.14 8.49
CA SER A 299 9.24 18.77 7.18
C SER A 299 8.89 17.62 6.22
N SER A 300 7.80 17.62 5.46
CA SER A 300 7.73 18.10 4.08
C SER A 300 6.39 17.63 3.49
N PHE A 301 5.75 18.49 2.69
CA PHE A 301 4.33 18.46 2.28
C PHE A 301 3.33 18.93 3.33
N THR A 302 3.54 20.15 3.82
CA THR A 302 2.42 21.08 3.97
C THR A 302 1.83 21.33 2.59
N THR A 303 0.69 20.71 2.26
CA THR A 303 -0.26 21.40 1.39
C THR A 303 -0.68 22.64 2.15
N GLU A 304 -0.27 23.79 1.63
CA GLU A 304 -0.73 25.10 2.02
C GLU A 304 -2.23 25.04 2.32
N TRP A 305 -2.59 25.14 3.59
CA TRP A 305 -3.83 25.80 3.92
C TRP A 305 -3.63 27.23 3.42
N GLY A 306 -4.30 27.56 2.32
CA GLY A 306 -4.45 28.93 1.90
C GLY A 306 -5.08 29.70 3.05
N ASN A 307 -4.23 30.33 3.86
CA ASN A 307 -4.59 31.54 4.58
C ASN A 307 -4.91 32.58 3.49
N SER A 308 -6.15 32.60 3.04
CA SER A 308 -6.74 33.80 2.47
C SER A 308 -6.96 34.79 3.62
N CYS A 309 -5.86 35.39 4.07
CA CYS A 309 -5.89 36.60 4.86
C CYS A 309 -5.01 37.64 4.17
N GLU A 310 -5.48 38.11 3.02
CA GLU A 310 -5.29 39.50 2.63
C GLU A 310 -6.62 40.02 2.04
N GLY A 311 -7.24 40.98 2.74
CA GLY A 311 -8.12 41.97 2.12
C GLY A 311 -9.64 41.72 2.18
N SER A 312 -10.25 42.23 3.25
CA SER A 312 -11.57 42.90 3.31
C SER A 312 -12.87 42.13 3.01
N ASP A 313 -13.76 42.24 4.02
CA ASP A 313 -15.21 42.43 3.93
C ASP A 313 -16.09 41.28 3.45
N ALA A 314 -16.46 40.42 4.42
CA ALA A 314 -17.84 40.13 4.81
C ALA A 314 -17.81 38.86 5.68
N ALA A 315 -18.43 38.95 6.85
CA ALA A 315 -18.71 37.80 7.70
C ALA A 315 -19.70 36.86 6.98
N GLU A 316 -19.20 36.01 6.10
CA GLU A 316 -19.88 34.76 5.80
C GLU A 316 -19.49 33.79 6.90
N GLU A 317 -20.31 33.72 7.95
CA GLU A 317 -20.36 32.55 8.82
C GLU A 317 -20.33 31.32 7.93
N LYS A 318 -19.22 30.56 7.97
CA LYS A 318 -19.15 29.25 7.33
C LYS A 318 -20.32 28.45 7.91
N VAL A 319 -21.37 28.28 7.12
CA VAL A 319 -22.53 27.47 7.49
C VAL A 319 -22.03 26.03 7.62
N ILE A 320 -21.77 25.60 8.85
CA ILE A 320 -21.43 24.21 9.16
C ILE A 320 -22.73 23.42 9.04
N VAL A 321 -22.88 22.71 7.92
CA VAL A 321 -24.02 21.78 7.73
C VAL A 321 -23.71 20.50 8.49
N GLU A 322 -24.29 20.35 9.68
CA GLU A 322 -24.21 19.13 10.48
C GLU A 322 -25.02 18.01 9.83
N GLN A 323 -24.34 16.95 9.39
CA GLN A 323 -25.01 15.76 8.88
C GLN A 323 -25.55 14.96 10.07
N ARG A 324 -26.81 14.49 10.00
CA ARG A 324 -27.45 13.68 11.06
C ARG A 324 -27.85 12.32 10.49
N MET A 325 -27.74 11.27 11.30
CA MET A 325 -28.25 9.93 11.04
C MET A 325 -29.48 9.64 11.91
N MET A 326 -30.46 8.96 11.34
CA MET A 326 -31.61 8.43 12.08
C MET A 326 -31.22 7.07 12.69
N MET A 327 -31.29 6.98 14.00
CA MET A 327 -31.06 5.75 14.76
C MET A 327 -32.29 4.82 14.67
N ALA A 328 -32.12 3.54 15.01
CA ALA A 328 -33.19 2.54 14.95
C ALA A 328 -34.37 2.79 15.93
N ASP A 329 -34.15 3.64 16.93
CA ASP A 329 -35.13 4.14 17.89
C ASP A 329 -35.88 5.40 17.40
N GLY A 330 -35.51 5.93 16.23
CA GLY A 330 -36.10 7.14 15.65
C GLY A 330 -35.44 8.45 16.12
N GLU A 331 -34.36 8.39 16.89
CA GLU A 331 -33.62 9.59 17.30
C GLU A 331 -32.64 10.08 16.22
N GLU A 332 -32.64 11.38 15.94
CA GLU A 332 -31.64 12.03 15.09
C GLU A 332 -30.34 12.25 15.88
N ARG A 333 -29.23 11.66 15.43
CA ARG A 333 -27.89 11.87 16.00
C ARG A 333 -26.91 12.41 14.98
N PRO A 334 -25.88 13.18 15.37
CA PRO A 334 -24.84 13.62 14.45
C PRO A 334 -24.20 12.42 13.73
N TRP A 335 -24.12 12.48 12.40
CA TRP A 335 -23.38 11.54 11.54
C TRP A 335 -21.90 11.48 11.92
N PHE A 336 -21.39 12.60 12.46
CA PHE A 336 -20.04 12.72 12.99
C PHE A 336 -20.11 13.47 14.32
N HIS A 337 -19.70 12.82 15.41
CA HIS A 337 -19.46 13.51 16.67
C HIS A 337 -18.04 14.09 16.64
N PRO A 338 -17.83 15.33 17.14
CA PRO A 338 -16.49 15.88 17.26
C PRO A 338 -15.62 14.92 18.10
N PRO A 339 -14.36 14.69 17.68
CA PRO A 339 -13.47 13.77 18.38
C PRO A 339 -13.34 14.18 19.85
N LEU A 340 -13.22 13.19 20.75
CA LEU A 340 -12.88 13.47 22.15
C LEU A 340 -11.56 14.26 22.18
N GLN A 341 -11.58 15.42 22.83
CA GLN A 341 -10.38 16.23 23.00
C GLN A 341 -9.36 15.43 23.82
N GLN A 342 -8.13 15.35 23.32
CA GLN A 342 -7.04 14.71 24.04
C GLN A 342 -6.75 15.55 25.29
N LYS A 343 -6.79 14.93 26.48
CA LYS A 343 -6.49 15.61 27.75
C LYS A 343 -4.97 15.71 27.94
N TYR A 344 -4.51 16.89 28.30
CA TYR A 344 -3.10 17.19 28.54
C TYR A 344 -2.87 17.52 30.01
N ALA A 345 -1.76 17.03 30.56
CA ALA A 345 -1.21 17.48 31.83
C ALA A 345 0.16 18.09 31.53
N ASP A 346 0.36 19.36 31.88
CA ASP A 346 1.61 20.10 31.63
C ASP A 346 2.11 19.99 30.17
N GLY A 347 1.19 20.04 29.19
CA GLY A 347 1.53 19.96 27.76
C GLY A 347 1.92 18.56 27.28
N VAL A 348 1.67 17.51 28.07
CA VAL A 348 1.89 16.09 27.71
C VAL A 348 0.55 15.34 27.65
N PRO A 349 0.29 14.52 26.62
CA PRO A 349 -0.91 13.70 26.57
C PRO A 349 -1.02 12.72 27.74
N MET A 350 -2.11 12.78 28.50
CA MET A 350 -2.32 11.92 29.68
C MET A 350 -2.42 10.42 29.37
N ILE A 351 -2.78 10.11 28.12
CA ILE A 351 -3.03 8.75 27.63
C ILE A 351 -1.71 8.03 27.29
N LEU A 352 -0.70 8.78 26.83
CA LEU A 352 0.58 8.20 26.41
C LEU A 352 1.38 7.74 27.63
N PRO A 353 1.88 6.49 27.65
CA PRO A 353 2.71 6.00 28.74
C PRO A 353 4.13 6.58 28.67
N PHE A 354 4.66 6.86 27.47
CA PHE A 354 6.00 7.40 27.24
C PHE A 354 6.11 8.00 25.82
N ALA A 355 7.24 8.63 25.51
CA ALA A 355 7.43 9.35 24.25
C ALA A 355 7.46 8.42 23.03
N PRO A 356 6.52 8.57 22.05
CA PRO A 356 6.57 7.82 20.81
C PRO A 356 7.71 8.31 19.91
N SER A 357 8.28 7.41 19.12
CA SER A 357 9.29 7.73 18.10
C SER A 357 8.66 7.92 16.73
N VAL A 358 7.59 7.18 16.43
CA VAL A 358 6.84 7.26 15.17
C VAL A 358 5.35 7.27 15.48
N VAL A 359 4.62 8.18 14.84
CA VAL A 359 3.17 8.32 14.98
C VAL A 359 2.54 8.24 13.60
N ILE A 360 1.64 7.29 13.39
CA ILE A 360 0.83 7.22 12.18
C ILE A 360 -0.54 7.81 12.50
N LYS A 361 -0.88 8.91 11.85
CA LYS A 361 -2.12 9.66 12.06
C LYS A 361 -3.04 9.45 10.86
N SER A 362 -4.31 9.14 11.14
CA SER A 362 -5.37 9.11 10.13
C SER A 362 -6.39 10.21 10.41
N SER A 363 -6.67 11.03 9.40
CA SER A 363 -7.62 12.14 9.45
C SER A 363 -8.57 12.12 8.27
N PHE A 364 -9.81 12.56 8.47
CA PHE A 364 -10.75 12.73 7.38
C PHE A 364 -10.40 13.92 6.50
N ARG A 365 -10.39 13.70 5.19
CA ARG A 365 -10.31 14.75 4.18
C ARG A 365 -11.71 15.32 3.96
N GLN A 366 -11.90 16.60 4.27
CA GLN A 366 -13.08 17.33 3.82
C GLN A 366 -12.97 17.52 2.30
N ILE A 367 -13.80 16.82 1.53
CA ILE A 367 -13.92 17.05 0.09
C ILE A 367 -15.06 18.05 -0.10
N GLN A 368 -14.74 19.33 -0.30
CA GLN A 368 -15.70 20.26 -0.88
C GLN A 368 -15.90 19.86 -2.34
N ARG A 369 -16.99 19.15 -2.65
CA ARG A 369 -17.44 18.99 -4.03
C ARG A 369 -18.34 20.17 -4.36
N HIS A 370 -17.96 20.98 -5.34
CA HIS A 370 -18.89 21.94 -5.93
C HIS A 370 -20.10 21.17 -6.47
N SER A 371 -21.26 21.47 -5.90
CA SER A 371 -22.56 20.88 -6.20
C SER A 371 -22.99 21.22 -7.63
N PHE A 372 -22.69 20.32 -8.57
CA PHE A 372 -23.18 20.37 -9.95
C PHE A 372 -24.03 19.15 -10.33
N SER A 373 -24.54 18.40 -9.35
CA SER A 373 -25.42 17.25 -9.58
C SER A 373 -26.66 17.37 -8.71
N GLU A 374 -27.84 17.37 -9.33
CA GLU A 374 -29.16 17.47 -8.68
C GLU A 374 -29.56 16.17 -7.94
N ASP A 375 -28.84 15.06 -8.15
CA ASP A 375 -29.12 13.78 -7.49
C ASP A 375 -28.42 13.67 -6.13
N ILE A 376 -29.04 14.26 -5.10
CA ILE A 376 -28.60 14.21 -3.70
C ILE A 376 -28.52 12.76 -3.18
N SER A 377 -29.36 11.86 -3.69
CA SER A 377 -29.41 10.43 -3.29
C SER A 377 -28.22 9.60 -3.78
N LYS A 378 -27.40 10.12 -4.72
CA LYS A 378 -26.17 9.48 -5.21
C LYS A 378 -24.92 9.98 -4.48
N GLN A 379 -25.05 10.99 -3.62
CA GLN A 379 -23.94 11.48 -2.79
C GLN A 379 -23.81 10.63 -1.53
N LEU A 380 -23.38 9.38 -1.70
CA LEU A 380 -22.75 8.67 -0.59
C LEU A 380 -21.47 9.44 -0.23
N MET A 381 -21.54 10.23 0.85
CA MET A 381 -20.41 10.85 1.54
C MET A 381 -19.48 9.74 2.02
N GLN A 382 -18.64 9.19 1.16
CA GLN A 382 -17.56 8.32 1.60
C GLN A 382 -16.46 9.21 2.17
N PRO A 383 -16.21 9.19 3.49
CA PRO A 383 -15.12 9.93 4.05
C PRO A 383 -13.80 9.34 3.53
N VAL A 384 -13.01 10.16 2.83
CA VAL A 384 -11.65 9.78 2.40
C VAL A 384 -10.72 10.01 3.57
N LEU A 385 -10.02 8.97 4.00
CA LEU A 385 -8.98 9.07 5.03
C LEU A 385 -7.65 9.44 4.40
N ASP A 386 -7.05 10.52 4.88
CA ASP A 386 -5.64 10.81 4.69
C ASP A 386 -4.85 10.20 5.84
N ILE A 387 -3.75 9.51 5.52
CA ILE A 387 -2.84 8.91 6.50
C ILE A 387 -1.48 9.54 6.35
N SER A 388 -0.94 10.02 7.46
CA SER A 388 0.39 10.61 7.56
C SER A 388 1.24 9.85 8.58
N CYS A 389 2.57 9.96 8.42
CA CYS A 389 3.56 9.33 9.29
C CYS A 389 4.45 10.45 9.80
N LEU A 390 4.52 10.58 11.12
CA LEU A 390 5.28 11.59 11.84
C LEU A 390 6.43 10.89 12.58
N VAL A 391 7.61 11.49 12.56
CA VAL A 391 8.80 10.97 13.25
C VAL A 391 9.23 11.99 14.30
N HIS A 392 9.59 11.50 15.48
CA HIS A 392 10.06 12.33 16.57
C HIS A 392 11.41 12.98 16.22
N PRO A 393 11.61 14.28 16.48
CA PRO A 393 12.86 14.98 16.11
C PRO A 393 14.11 14.40 16.82
N GLU A 394 13.93 13.95 18.06
CA GLU A 394 14.96 13.27 18.85
C GLU A 394 14.92 11.73 18.72
N ALA A 395 14.30 11.17 17.67
CA ALA A 395 14.30 9.72 17.47
C ALA A 395 15.73 9.17 17.42
N CYS A 396 15.93 7.95 17.92
CA CYS A 396 17.25 7.30 17.98
C CYS A 396 17.78 6.84 16.62
N PHE A 397 17.19 7.31 15.53
CA PHE A 397 17.55 6.98 14.16
C PHE A 397 17.39 8.20 13.26
N TRP A 398 18.06 8.18 12.10
CA TRP A 398 17.77 9.10 11.02
C TRP A 398 17.87 8.42 9.66
N TRP A 399 17.15 8.98 8.70
CA TRP A 399 17.27 8.68 7.29
C TRP A 399 17.84 9.90 6.56
N SER A 400 18.59 9.69 5.48
CA SER A 400 18.87 10.79 4.56
C SER A 400 17.58 11.22 3.86
N GLN A 401 17.47 12.47 3.43
CA GLN A 401 16.24 13.05 2.89
C GLN A 401 15.62 12.23 1.72
N GLU A 402 16.43 11.75 0.79
CA GLU A 402 15.97 10.94 -0.35
C GLU A 402 15.45 9.54 0.08
N ILE A 403 16.10 8.98 1.10
CA ILE A 403 15.77 7.66 1.67
C ILE A 403 14.55 7.77 2.58
N GLU A 404 14.42 8.87 3.32
CA GLU A 404 13.30 9.18 4.19
C GLU A 404 11.99 9.18 3.42
N GLU A 405 11.91 9.94 2.31
CA GLU A 405 10.69 9.99 1.49
C GLU A 405 10.28 8.59 1.00
N ARG A 406 11.26 7.78 0.61
CA ARG A 406 11.02 6.40 0.15
C ARG A 406 10.54 5.49 1.29
N CYS A 407 11.18 5.54 2.45
CA CYS A 407 10.84 4.73 3.62
C CYS A 407 9.46 5.12 4.17
N VAL A 408 9.21 6.41 4.32
CA VAL A 408 7.92 6.95 4.78
C VAL A 408 6.81 6.57 3.80
N ARG A 409 7.02 6.71 2.49
CA ARG A 409 6.04 6.29 1.48
C ARG A 409 5.72 4.80 1.59
N GLN A 410 6.74 3.95 1.78
CA GLN A 410 6.54 2.53 1.96
C GLN A 410 5.75 2.21 3.24
N ILE A 411 6.08 2.84 4.38
CA ILE A 411 5.31 2.69 5.63
C ILE A 411 3.85 3.11 5.41
N LEU A 412 3.62 4.24 4.73
CA LEU A 412 2.29 4.75 4.42
C LEU A 412 1.50 3.84 3.48
N ASP A 413 2.13 3.22 2.50
CA ASP A 413 1.46 2.29 1.57
C ASP A 413 0.87 1.07 2.31
N TYR A 414 1.52 0.61 3.38
CA TYR A 414 0.99 -0.45 4.24
C TYR A 414 0.01 0.09 5.27
N ALA A 415 0.29 1.24 5.89
CA ALA A 415 -0.60 1.86 6.86
C ALA A 415 -1.95 2.28 6.24
N LYS A 416 -2.02 2.52 4.93
CA LYS A 416 -3.25 2.78 4.16
C LYS A 416 -4.14 1.56 3.97
N ARG A 417 -3.65 0.34 4.24
CA ARG A 417 -4.45 -0.89 4.20
C ARG A 417 -5.24 -1.07 5.50
N VAL A 418 -5.89 0.01 5.93
CA VAL A 418 -6.68 0.04 7.17
C VAL A 418 -7.90 -0.85 7.05
N PRO A 419 -8.29 -1.56 8.13
CA PRO A 419 -9.48 -2.39 8.12
C PRO A 419 -10.78 -1.59 8.00
N PHE A 420 -10.85 -0.43 8.65
CA PHE A 420 -12.03 0.43 8.66
C PHE A 420 -11.68 1.90 8.47
N ALA A 421 -12.67 2.67 7.98
CA ALA A 421 -12.52 4.09 7.70
C ALA A 421 -12.73 4.96 8.96
N LEU A 422 -11.92 4.76 9.99
CA LEU A 422 -11.95 5.50 11.25
C LEU A 422 -10.71 6.38 11.44
N PRO A 423 -10.83 7.56 12.08
CA PRO A 423 -9.68 8.38 12.43
C PRO A 423 -8.97 7.77 13.64
N PHE A 424 -7.65 7.63 13.54
CA PHE A 424 -6.84 7.03 14.60
C PHE A 424 -5.44 7.63 14.67
N TYR A 425 -4.80 7.42 15.81
CA TYR A 425 -3.37 7.57 16.00
C TYR A 425 -2.80 6.21 16.39
N LEU A 426 -1.75 5.78 15.70
CA LEU A 426 -1.01 4.57 16.01
C LEU A 426 0.40 4.95 16.43
N TYR A 427 0.74 4.60 17.66
CA TYR A 427 1.97 5.02 18.31
C TYR A 427 2.99 3.88 18.35
N PHE A 428 4.21 4.16 17.89
CA PHE A 428 5.35 3.25 17.98
C PHE A 428 6.50 3.90 18.74
N ARG A 429 7.25 3.08 19.46
CA ARG A 429 8.53 3.43 20.08
C ARG A 429 9.65 2.66 19.43
N VAL A 430 10.73 3.35 19.08
CA VAL A 430 11.94 2.77 18.51
C VAL A 430 13.10 3.04 19.46
N ASP A 431 13.80 1.98 19.85
CA ASP A 431 14.99 2.08 20.70
C ASP A 431 16.17 1.35 20.05
N SER A 432 17.40 1.77 20.35
CA SER A 432 18.60 1.06 19.93
C SER A 432 18.74 -0.23 20.72
N SER A 433 18.91 -1.37 20.03
CA SER A 433 19.18 -2.66 20.66
C SER A 433 20.46 -2.64 21.48
N LYS A 434 21.45 -1.81 21.11
CA LYS A 434 22.69 -1.65 21.88
C LYS A 434 22.39 -1.04 23.24
N GLN A 435 21.57 0.01 23.28
CA GLN A 435 21.20 0.67 24.54
C GLN A 435 20.36 -0.24 25.42
N MET A 436 19.42 -0.97 24.83
CA MET A 436 18.54 -1.89 25.56
C MET A 436 19.31 -3.08 26.17
N ARG A 437 20.42 -3.51 25.53
CA ARG A 437 21.33 -4.52 26.11
C ARG A 437 22.15 -3.98 27.27
N ILE A 438 22.55 -2.71 27.20
CA ILE A 438 23.37 -2.06 28.24
C ILE A 438 22.50 -1.70 29.46
N HIS A 439 21.25 -1.29 29.21
CA HIS A 439 20.30 -0.79 30.21
C HIS A 439 18.98 -1.58 30.14
N PRO A 440 18.95 -2.85 30.58
CA PRO A 440 17.73 -3.66 30.59
C PRO A 440 16.62 -3.05 31.45
N GLU A 441 16.96 -2.24 32.47
CA GLU A 441 16.02 -1.52 33.32
C GLU A 441 15.08 -0.59 32.53
N ILE A 442 15.50 -0.12 31.35
CA ILE A 442 14.65 0.71 30.47
C ILE A 442 13.48 -0.13 29.92
N GLN A 443 13.71 -1.41 29.61
CA GLN A 443 12.65 -2.29 29.13
C GLN A 443 11.63 -2.55 30.23
N GLU A 444 12.10 -2.86 31.44
CA GLU A 444 11.23 -3.11 32.59
C GLU A 444 10.38 -1.89 32.93
N ARG A 445 10.97 -0.68 32.89
CA ARG A 445 10.24 0.57 33.11
C ARG A 445 9.20 0.82 32.01
N LYS A 446 9.53 0.57 30.74
CA LYS A 446 8.57 0.66 29.63
C LYS A 446 7.39 -0.28 29.82
N ASP A 447 7.66 -1.54 30.16
CA ASP A 447 6.63 -2.55 30.34
C ASP A 447 5.73 -2.21 31.54
N ALA A 448 6.30 -1.66 32.62
CA ALA A 448 5.54 -1.15 33.76
C ALA A 448 4.61 0.03 33.39
N MET A 449 5.13 1.04 32.68
CA MET A 449 4.36 2.22 32.26
C MET A 449 3.26 1.84 31.26
N LEU A 450 3.55 0.94 30.32
CA LEU A 450 2.57 0.45 29.35
C LEU A 450 1.48 -0.38 30.04
N LYS A 451 1.83 -1.18 31.05
CA LYS A 451 0.87 -1.93 31.86
C LYS A 451 -0.04 -1.00 32.66
N GLU A 452 0.49 0.08 33.24
CA GLU A 452 -0.30 1.08 33.97
C GLU A 452 -1.37 1.74 33.07
N LYS A 453 -1.01 2.05 31.83
CA LYS A 453 -1.90 2.71 30.85
C LYS A 453 -2.59 1.74 29.89
N SER A 454 -2.43 0.43 30.08
CA SER A 454 -2.91 -0.61 29.14
C SER A 454 -4.40 -0.51 28.81
N LYS A 455 -5.22 -0.10 29.79
CA LYS A 455 -6.66 0.10 29.61
C LYS A 455 -6.99 1.09 28.49
N TRP A 456 -6.17 2.11 28.28
CA TRP A 456 -6.41 3.13 27.23
C TRP A 456 -6.20 2.60 25.81
N PHE A 457 -5.42 1.53 25.66
CA PHE A 457 -5.06 0.97 24.36
C PHE A 457 -5.72 -0.39 24.10
N ASP A 458 -6.51 -0.90 25.06
CA ASP A 458 -7.28 -2.13 24.88
C ASP A 458 -8.57 -1.83 24.10
N LEU A 459 -8.55 -2.20 22.83
CA LEU A 459 -9.65 -1.96 21.89
C LEU A 459 -10.93 -2.70 22.26
N ARG A 460 -10.83 -3.81 23.00
CA ARG A 460 -11.98 -4.64 23.38
C ARG A 460 -12.86 -3.97 24.43
N HIS A 461 -12.31 -3.04 25.20
CA HIS A 461 -12.99 -2.31 26.28
C HIS A 461 -13.10 -0.81 25.99
N PHE A 462 -13.06 -0.42 24.71
CA PHE A 462 -13.02 0.98 24.29
C PHE A 462 -14.17 1.80 24.93
N ARG A 463 -15.42 1.32 24.86
CA ARG A 463 -16.56 2.05 25.43
C ARG A 463 -16.47 2.23 26.94
N GLU A 464 -15.97 1.24 27.68
CA GLU A 464 -15.90 1.32 29.15
C GLU A 464 -14.92 2.38 29.65
N VAL A 465 -13.83 2.58 28.90
CA VAL A 465 -12.75 3.49 29.26
C VAL A 465 -13.11 4.93 28.93
N TYR A 466 -13.73 5.16 27.77
CA TYR A 466 -14.05 6.50 27.29
C TYR A 466 -15.45 6.99 27.69
N SER A 467 -16.36 6.14 28.17
CA SER A 467 -17.67 6.55 28.72
C SER A 467 -17.62 7.07 30.17
N ARG A 468 -16.52 6.84 30.88
CA ARG A 468 -16.29 7.31 32.26
C ARG A 468 -15.63 8.69 32.33
N GLN A 469 -15.37 9.30 31.18
CA GLN A 469 -14.85 10.66 31.04
C GLN A 469 -15.98 11.64 30.80
#